data_AF-A0A327ZF10-F1
#
_entry.id   AF-A0A327ZF10-F1
#
_cell.length_a   1.000
_cell.length_b   1.000
_cell.length_c   1.000
_cell.angle_alpha   90.00
_cell.angle_beta   90.00
_cell.angle_gamma   90.00
#
_symmetry.space_group_name_H-M   'P 1'
#
loop_
_entity.id
_entity.type
_entity.pdbx_description
1 polymer ?
#
loop_
_entity_poly.entity_id
_entity_poly.type
_entity_poly.pdbx_seq_one_letter_code
_entity_poly.pdbx_strand_id
1 'polypeptide(L)'
;MADDTVRAVPRRGHLGSLSLSQILIAEGALLAVIAAATQGVIPALVTAVLAAGLLAAAFARRQNRWWLEHHALTRDHRRRRAARRQAGEGPILAALRTIAPGLTITDIAGRNPHEETGIARDEAGWFGVVALDPQAAVPLEALVSTMTATGQPGVILELVTHTVPAPSTDLPPASPAGASYRQLLGSAPIPSHRESSISVRLDAKALAESVLDHTADLNSAAALTAALTRKTATALRRLGIPGRVLDAEELLELLARSCDVEPASLADGPGVDEGWTHWRSGRLVHRTYWLETWPNSVTEIGPLFAWAATAPAAQTTVALILDPKGDDVAVRAFIRLATRPDTDLDALDRVLLEGVRRAGGELRPLDGEQGPATYATAPTGGGAG
;
A
#
# COMPACT_ATOMS: atom_id res chain seq x y z
N MET A 1 -14.00 -14.12 26.64
CA MET A 1 -13.35 -14.00 25.33
C MET A 1 -14.18 -13.03 24.53
N ALA A 2 -13.75 -11.77 24.46
CA ALA A 2 -14.38 -10.80 23.58
C ALA A 2 -14.00 -11.19 22.14
N ASP A 3 -15.01 -11.29 21.29
CA ASP A 3 -14.86 -11.55 19.87
C ASP A 3 -14.39 -10.22 19.24
N ASP A 4 -13.07 -10.03 19.13
CA ASP A 4 -12.48 -8.84 18.53
C ASP A 4 -12.75 -8.86 17.02
N THR A 5 -13.91 -8.33 16.62
CA THR A 5 -14.36 -8.31 15.23
C THR A 5 -13.52 -7.30 14.45
N VAL A 6 -12.61 -7.79 13.60
CA VAL A 6 -11.85 -6.95 12.67
C VAL A 6 -12.75 -6.58 11.50
N ARG A 7 -13.20 -5.32 11.45
CA ARG A 7 -14.05 -4.83 10.37
C ARG A 7 -13.23 -4.11 9.31
N ALA A 8 -13.30 -4.56 8.06
CA ALA A 8 -12.73 -3.83 6.94
C ALA A 8 -13.43 -2.46 6.80
N VAL A 9 -12.65 -1.38 6.80
CA VAL A 9 -13.18 -0.02 6.66
C VAL A 9 -13.19 0.37 5.18
N PRO A 10 -14.33 0.85 4.62
CA PRO A 10 -14.41 1.24 3.22
C PRO A 10 -13.50 2.44 2.90
N ARG A 11 -13.07 2.53 1.64
CA ARG A 11 -12.13 3.54 1.12
C ARG A 11 -12.65 4.97 1.39
N ARG A 12 -11.83 5.84 1.99
CA ARG A 12 -12.15 7.27 2.26
C ARG A 12 -12.69 7.96 0.99
N GLY A 13 -13.73 8.79 1.14
CA GLY A 13 -14.33 9.58 0.05
C GLY A 13 -15.65 9.03 -0.53
N HIS A 14 -16.18 7.96 0.04
CA HIS A 14 -17.42 7.32 -0.40
C HIS A 14 -18.46 7.36 0.73
N LEU A 15 -19.68 7.82 0.43
CA LEU A 15 -20.87 7.63 1.27
C LEU A 15 -21.63 6.44 0.68
N GLY A 16 -21.35 5.24 1.20
CA GLY A 16 -21.83 4.00 0.60
C GLY A 16 -21.14 3.75 -0.74
N SER A 17 -21.90 3.54 -1.82
CA SER A 17 -21.35 3.32 -3.16
C SER A 17 -21.08 4.59 -3.97
N LEU A 18 -21.45 5.78 -3.48
CA LEU A 18 -21.44 7.03 -4.23
C LEU A 18 -20.34 8.00 -3.76
N SER A 19 -19.69 8.67 -4.71
CA SER A 19 -18.71 9.72 -4.40
C SER A 19 -19.38 11.07 -4.14
N LEU A 20 -18.76 11.92 -3.30
CA LEU A 20 -19.26 13.28 -3.02
C LEU A 20 -19.44 14.12 -4.31
N SER A 21 -18.57 13.90 -5.30
CA SER A 21 -18.65 14.54 -6.61
C SER A 21 -19.88 14.14 -7.43
N GLN A 22 -20.37 12.90 -7.30
CA GLN A 22 -21.60 12.45 -7.97
C GLN A 22 -22.84 13.12 -7.36
N ILE A 23 -22.83 13.32 -6.04
CA ILE A 23 -23.90 14.03 -5.33
C ILE A 23 -23.96 15.48 -5.81
N LEU A 24 -22.81 16.17 -5.88
CA LEU A 24 -22.75 17.55 -6.36
C LEU A 24 -23.16 17.70 -7.83
N ILE A 25 -22.79 16.74 -8.69
CA ILE A 25 -23.24 16.74 -10.09
C ILE A 25 -24.76 16.55 -10.19
N ALA A 26 -25.33 15.65 -9.37
CA ALA A 26 -26.77 15.44 -9.34
C ALA A 26 -27.52 16.67 -8.83
N GLU A 27 -27.02 17.31 -7.77
CA GLU A 27 -27.58 18.55 -7.22
C GLU A 27 -27.51 19.70 -8.23
N GLY A 28 -26.35 19.90 -8.86
CA GLY A 28 -26.16 20.91 -9.90
C GLY A 28 -27.05 20.70 -11.13
N ALA A 29 -27.22 19.44 -11.57
CA ALA A 29 -28.11 19.09 -12.67
C ALA A 29 -29.58 19.40 -12.34
N LEU A 30 -30.02 19.11 -11.11
CA LEU A 30 -31.37 19.42 -10.66
C LEU A 30 -31.62 20.94 -10.63
N LEU A 31 -30.69 21.70 -10.06
CA LEU A 31 -30.78 23.17 -10.02
C LEU A 31 -30.82 23.79 -11.42
N ALA A 32 -30.01 23.28 -12.34
CA ALA A 32 -29.99 23.75 -13.74
C ALA A 32 -31.33 23.52 -14.45
N VAL A 33 -31.96 22.35 -14.25
CA VAL A 33 -33.28 22.05 -14.84
C VAL A 33 -34.37 22.94 -14.24
N ILE A 34 -34.35 23.16 -12.92
CA ILE A 34 -35.31 24.06 -12.24
C ILE A 34 -35.15 25.50 -12.75
N ALA A 35 -33.92 25.99 -12.88
CA ALA A 35 -33.65 27.32 -13.41
C ALA A 35 -34.11 27.46 -14.86
N ALA A 36 -33.84 26.46 -15.71
CA ALA A 36 -34.25 26.47 -17.12
C ALA A 36 -35.77 26.43 -17.30
N ALA A 37 -36.50 25.77 -16.38
CA ALA A 37 -37.96 25.76 -16.38
C ALA A 37 -38.59 27.15 -16.24
N THR A 38 -37.89 28.10 -15.60
CA THR A 38 -38.37 29.49 -15.48
C THR A 38 -38.32 30.27 -16.80
N GLN A 39 -37.55 29.81 -17.78
CA GLN A 39 -37.37 30.45 -19.10
C GLN A 39 -38.26 29.85 -20.21
N GLY A 40 -39.07 28.83 -19.88
CA GLY A 40 -40.02 28.20 -20.79
C GLY A 40 -39.71 26.73 -21.08
N VAL A 41 -40.61 26.09 -21.84
CA VAL A 41 -40.63 24.63 -22.02
C VAL A 41 -39.43 24.12 -22.84
N ILE A 42 -39.03 24.85 -23.89
CA ILE A 42 -37.94 24.41 -24.78
C ILE A 42 -36.57 24.43 -24.05
N PRO A 43 -36.16 25.53 -23.36
CA PRO A 43 -34.95 25.52 -22.55
C PRO A 43 -34.94 24.42 -21.48
N ALA A 44 -36.08 24.18 -20.82
CA ALA A 44 -36.23 23.13 -19.83
C ALA A 44 -35.97 21.74 -20.41
N LEU A 45 -36.53 21.44 -21.59
CA LEU A 45 -36.40 20.15 -22.26
C LEU A 45 -34.96 19.91 -22.74
N VAL A 46 -34.31 20.93 -23.31
CA VAL A 46 -32.90 20.85 -23.70
C VAL A 46 -32.01 20.61 -22.48
N THR A 47 -32.24 21.36 -21.40
CA THR A 47 -31.44 21.24 -20.16
C THR A 47 -31.67 19.89 -19.50
N ALA A 48 -32.91 19.37 -19.51
CA ALA A 48 -33.24 18.05 -18.99
C ALA A 48 -32.54 16.93 -19.77
N VAL A 49 -32.46 17.02 -21.10
CA VAL A 49 -31.73 16.03 -21.93
C VAL A 49 -30.23 16.09 -21.65
N LEU A 50 -29.65 17.28 -21.54
CA LEU A 50 -28.23 17.45 -21.19
C LEU A 50 -27.94 16.95 -19.77
N ALA A 51 -28.80 17.26 -18.80
CA ALA A 51 -28.72 16.77 -17.43
C ALA A 51 -28.82 15.25 -17.36
N ALA A 52 -29.76 14.66 -18.11
CA ALA A 52 -29.89 13.20 -18.22
C ALA A 52 -28.65 12.56 -18.83
N GLY A 53 -28.05 13.17 -19.86
CA GLY A 53 -26.78 12.72 -20.44
C GLY A 53 -25.60 12.83 -19.46
N LEU A 54 -25.52 13.93 -18.70
CA LEU A 54 -24.52 14.16 -17.65
C LEU A 54 -24.66 13.15 -16.52
N LEU A 55 -25.88 12.90 -16.04
CA LEU A 55 -26.17 11.89 -15.03
C LEU A 55 -25.85 10.49 -15.58
N ALA A 56 -26.28 10.16 -16.80
CA ALA A 56 -25.93 8.88 -17.42
C ALA A 56 -24.41 8.69 -17.52
N ALA A 57 -23.64 9.73 -17.86
CA ALA A 57 -22.18 9.67 -17.88
C ALA A 57 -21.55 9.59 -16.47
N ALA A 58 -22.05 10.36 -15.50
CA ALA A 58 -21.54 10.39 -14.13
C ALA A 58 -21.85 9.10 -13.35
N PHE A 59 -22.97 8.45 -13.66
CA PHE A 59 -23.41 7.19 -13.07
C PHE A 59 -23.18 5.98 -13.98
N ALA A 60 -22.59 6.15 -15.17
CA ALA A 60 -22.18 5.04 -16.02
C ALA A 60 -21.11 4.21 -15.29
N ARG A 61 -21.49 2.99 -14.93
CA ARG A 61 -20.62 2.01 -14.30
C ARG A 61 -19.95 1.19 -15.40
N ARG A 62 -18.62 1.26 -15.50
CA ARG A 62 -17.83 0.42 -16.42
C ARG A 62 -16.79 -0.32 -15.60
N GLN A 63 -16.86 -1.66 -15.60
CA GLN A 63 -15.91 -2.55 -14.92
C GLN A 63 -15.70 -2.22 -13.42
N ASN A 64 -16.80 -2.15 -12.65
CA ASN A 64 -16.78 -1.87 -11.19
C ASN A 64 -16.18 -0.53 -10.75
N ARG A 65 -15.92 0.40 -11.67
CA ARG A 65 -15.49 1.76 -11.34
C ARG A 65 -16.44 2.80 -11.94
N TRP A 66 -16.58 3.92 -11.25
CA TRP A 66 -17.33 5.06 -11.75
C TRP A 66 -16.49 5.82 -12.78
N TRP A 67 -17.10 6.36 -13.83
CA TRP A 67 -16.35 7.05 -14.91
C TRP A 67 -15.48 8.21 -14.38
N LEU A 68 -15.95 8.93 -13.37
CA LEU A 68 -15.21 10.02 -12.72
C LEU A 68 -13.96 9.52 -11.97
N GLU A 69 -14.06 8.37 -11.30
CA GLU A 69 -12.91 7.72 -10.66
C GLU A 69 -11.88 7.34 -11.72
N HIS A 70 -12.32 6.70 -12.81
CA HIS A 70 -11.43 6.33 -13.92
C HIS A 70 -10.75 7.55 -14.57
N HIS A 71 -11.48 8.66 -14.74
CA HIS A 71 -10.91 9.89 -15.30
C HIS A 71 -9.89 10.54 -14.37
N ALA A 72 -10.17 10.61 -13.06
CA ALA A 72 -9.22 11.12 -12.06
C ALA A 72 -7.92 10.29 -12.06
N LEU A 73 -8.06 8.96 -12.01
CA LEU A 73 -6.94 8.03 -12.07
C LEU A 73 -6.13 8.18 -13.37
N THR A 74 -6.80 8.33 -14.51
CA THR A 74 -6.14 8.53 -15.80
C THR A 74 -5.37 9.84 -15.84
N ARG A 75 -5.94 10.92 -15.30
CA ARG A 75 -5.29 12.22 -15.23
C ARG A 75 -4.04 12.16 -14.34
N ASP A 76 -4.15 11.54 -13.17
CA ASP A 76 -3.04 11.45 -12.23
C ASP A 76 -1.93 10.52 -12.74
N HIS A 77 -2.29 9.40 -13.35
CA HIS A 77 -1.35 8.52 -14.03
C HIS A 77 -0.58 9.26 -15.14
N ARG A 78 -1.29 10.03 -15.98
CA ARG A 78 -0.64 10.85 -17.03
C ARG A 78 0.27 11.93 -16.45
N ARG A 79 -0.15 12.58 -15.36
CA ARG A 79 0.66 13.59 -14.66
C ARG A 79 1.94 12.98 -14.10
N ARG A 80 1.85 11.84 -13.41
CA ARG A 80 3.01 11.08 -12.90
C ARG A 80 3.97 10.71 -14.04
N ARG A 81 3.45 10.15 -15.13
CA ARG A 81 4.28 9.82 -16.31
C ARG A 81 5.00 11.03 -16.91
N ALA A 82 4.38 12.22 -16.91
CA ALA A 82 5.00 13.44 -17.42
C ALA A 82 6.08 14.01 -16.46
N ALA A 83 5.89 13.85 -15.15
CA ALA A 83 6.80 14.33 -14.11
C ALA A 83 8.11 13.52 -14.00
N ARG A 84 8.16 12.29 -14.53
CA ARG A 84 9.33 11.38 -14.53
C ARG A 84 10.63 11.94 -15.14
N ARG A 85 10.60 13.13 -15.78
CA ARG A 85 11.76 13.67 -16.51
C ARG A 85 12.77 14.45 -15.66
N GLN A 86 12.59 14.55 -14.36
CA GLN A 86 13.49 15.31 -13.48
C GLN A 86 13.87 14.46 -12.27
N ALA A 87 15.05 13.82 -12.31
CA ALA A 87 15.59 13.12 -11.14
C ALA A 87 17.05 13.52 -10.93
N GLY A 88 17.33 14.03 -9.72
CA GLY A 88 18.64 14.45 -9.22
C GLY A 88 19.45 13.31 -8.62
N GLU A 89 20.27 13.64 -7.61
CA GLU A 89 21.39 12.83 -7.07
C GLU A 89 21.05 11.38 -6.66
N GLY A 90 21.93 10.44 -7.07
CA GLY A 90 21.96 9.03 -6.68
C GLY A 90 20.98 8.12 -7.46
N PRO A 91 21.44 7.01 -8.09
CA PRO A 91 20.57 6.19 -8.96
C PRO A 91 19.38 5.54 -8.24
N ILE A 92 19.56 5.07 -7.00
CA ILE A 92 18.50 4.42 -6.20
C ILE A 92 17.42 5.45 -5.80
N LEU A 93 17.84 6.56 -5.19
CA LEU A 93 16.92 7.59 -4.73
C LEU A 93 16.20 8.27 -5.90
N ALA A 94 16.87 8.45 -7.03
CA ALA A 94 16.25 8.87 -8.28
C ALA A 94 15.14 7.91 -8.73
N ALA A 95 15.38 6.59 -8.69
CA ALA A 95 14.38 5.58 -9.03
C ALA A 95 13.18 5.61 -8.07
N LEU A 96 13.41 5.69 -6.76
CA LEU A 96 12.33 5.81 -5.75
C LEU A 96 11.54 7.11 -5.92
N ARG A 97 12.20 8.22 -6.30
CA ARG A 97 11.52 9.50 -6.56
C ARG A 97 10.63 9.50 -7.80
N THR A 98 10.72 8.49 -8.66
CA THR A 98 9.75 8.32 -9.76
C THR A 98 8.35 7.94 -9.28
N ILE A 99 8.25 7.33 -8.09
CA ILE A 99 6.99 6.92 -7.44
C ILE A 99 6.67 7.77 -6.21
N ALA A 100 7.67 8.30 -5.51
CA ALA A 100 7.55 9.20 -4.37
C ALA A 100 8.44 10.44 -4.53
N PRO A 101 8.02 11.45 -5.33
CA PRO A 101 8.85 12.60 -5.68
C PRO A 101 9.45 13.37 -4.50
N GLY A 102 8.70 13.48 -3.40
CA GLY A 102 9.10 14.15 -2.17
C GLY A 102 10.01 13.34 -1.26
N LEU A 103 10.43 12.12 -1.64
CA LEU A 103 11.19 11.23 -0.78
C LEU A 103 12.55 11.84 -0.40
N THR A 104 12.75 11.97 0.90
CA THR A 104 14.02 12.33 1.55
C THR A 104 14.25 11.39 2.73
N ILE A 105 15.51 11.09 3.04
CA ILE A 105 15.87 10.21 4.16
C ILE A 105 17.00 10.88 4.94
N THR A 106 16.89 10.89 6.27
CA THR A 106 17.85 11.53 7.18
C THR A 106 17.97 10.74 8.47
N ASP A 107 19.15 10.72 9.07
CA ASP A 107 19.32 10.16 10.41
C ASP A 107 18.93 11.14 11.51
N ILE A 108 18.27 10.60 12.52
CA ILE A 108 17.95 11.29 13.76
C ILE A 108 18.68 10.60 14.90
N ALA A 109 19.59 11.34 15.54
CA ALA A 109 20.34 10.86 16.70
C ALA A 109 19.41 10.42 17.85
N GLY A 110 19.74 9.27 18.44
CA GLY A 110 19.10 8.74 19.63
C GLY A 110 19.71 9.28 20.93
N ARG A 111 19.49 8.55 22.03
CA ARG A 111 20.10 8.91 23.32
C ARG A 111 21.58 8.61 23.37
N ASN A 112 22.02 7.60 22.62
CA ASN A 112 23.40 7.20 22.50
C ASN A 112 23.97 7.67 21.16
N PRO A 113 25.27 8.03 21.08
CA PRO A 113 25.91 8.46 19.82
C PRO A 113 25.89 7.41 18.69
N HIS A 114 25.65 6.14 19.01
CA HIS A 114 25.60 5.03 18.05
C HIS A 114 24.18 4.53 17.78
N GLU A 115 23.17 5.17 18.35
CA GLU A 115 21.76 4.81 18.15
C GLU A 115 21.13 5.83 17.21
N GLU A 116 21.44 5.73 15.93
CA GLU A 116 20.80 6.55 14.90
C GLU A 116 19.47 5.89 14.47
N THR A 117 18.55 6.71 14.00
CA THR A 117 17.26 6.25 13.51
C THR A 117 16.98 6.96 12.20
N GLY A 118 16.96 6.18 11.12
CA GLY A 118 16.64 6.64 9.79
C GLY A 118 15.18 7.04 9.73
N ILE A 119 14.94 8.29 9.34
CA ILE A 119 13.61 8.83 9.10
C ILE A 119 13.51 9.27 7.65
N ALA A 120 12.54 8.68 6.97
CA ALA A 120 12.12 9.11 5.66
C ALA A 120 10.96 10.10 5.77
N ARG A 121 10.88 10.99 4.80
CA ARG A 121 9.77 11.92 4.60
C ARG A 121 9.33 11.86 3.16
N ASP A 122 8.03 11.81 2.95
CA ASP A 122 7.37 11.94 1.65
C ASP A 122 6.18 12.93 1.76
N GLU A 123 5.31 12.96 0.76
CA GLU A 123 4.17 13.87 0.67
C GLU A 123 3.12 13.65 1.77
N ALA A 124 2.99 12.44 2.29
CA ALA A 124 1.96 12.12 3.28
C ALA A 124 2.50 12.21 4.72
N GLY A 125 3.79 12.51 4.95
CA GLY A 125 4.38 12.58 6.31
C GLY A 125 5.75 11.93 6.47
N TRP A 126 6.06 11.55 7.71
CA TRP A 126 7.35 11.02 8.13
C TRP A 126 7.19 9.56 8.55
N PHE A 127 8.18 8.73 8.28
CA PHE A 127 8.18 7.35 8.74
C PHE A 127 9.58 6.85 9.09
N GLY A 128 9.63 5.93 10.05
CA GLY A 128 10.81 5.11 10.34
C GLY A 128 10.42 3.64 10.33
N VAL A 129 11.41 2.74 10.30
CA VAL A 129 11.16 1.31 10.14
C VAL A 129 11.87 0.48 11.21
N VAL A 130 11.18 -0.56 11.66
CA VAL A 130 11.70 -1.64 12.48
C VAL A 130 11.79 -2.90 11.61
N ALA A 131 12.99 -3.34 11.27
CA ALA A 131 13.19 -4.64 10.63
C ALA A 131 13.03 -5.75 11.67
N LEU A 132 12.28 -6.79 11.30
CA LEU A 132 12.01 -7.93 12.17
C LEU A 132 12.97 -9.07 11.84
N ASP A 133 13.21 -9.95 12.82
CA ASP A 133 13.90 -11.21 12.57
C ASP A 133 13.10 -12.05 11.52
N PRO A 134 13.75 -12.68 10.53
CA PRO A 134 13.08 -13.54 9.54
C PRO A 134 12.14 -14.61 10.12
N GLN A 135 12.41 -15.10 11.34
CA GLN A 135 11.57 -16.10 12.01
C GLN A 135 10.42 -15.50 12.83
N ALA A 136 10.39 -14.17 12.99
CA ALA A 136 9.34 -13.52 13.75
C ALA A 136 7.98 -13.64 13.05
N ALA A 137 6.98 -14.12 13.79
CA ALA A 137 5.59 -13.96 13.45
C ALA A 137 5.04 -12.78 14.25
N VAL A 138 4.31 -11.89 13.59
CA VAL A 138 3.64 -10.77 14.26
C VAL A 138 2.14 -11.04 14.21
N PRO A 139 1.54 -11.47 15.34
CA PRO A 139 0.08 -11.55 15.44
C PRO A 139 -0.53 -10.16 15.24
N LEU A 140 -1.72 -10.11 14.62
CA LEU A 140 -2.41 -8.84 14.38
C LEU A 140 -2.71 -8.11 15.70
N GLU A 141 -3.02 -8.86 16.75
CA GLU A 141 -3.29 -8.38 18.10
C GLU A 141 -2.05 -7.70 18.71
N ALA A 142 -0.85 -8.23 18.45
CA ALA A 142 0.39 -7.61 18.88
C ALA A 142 0.61 -6.26 18.19
N LEU A 143 0.23 -6.16 16.91
CA LEU A 143 0.34 -4.94 16.12
C LEU A 143 -0.67 -3.88 16.58
N VAL A 144 -1.93 -4.29 16.83
CA VAL A 144 -2.97 -3.44 17.40
C VAL A 144 -2.57 -2.96 18.80
N SER A 145 -2.11 -3.87 19.67
CA SER A 145 -1.65 -3.53 21.02
C SER A 145 -0.47 -2.54 20.98
N THR A 146 0.47 -2.75 20.06
CA THR A 146 1.61 -1.84 19.87
C THR A 146 1.15 -0.47 19.40
N MET A 147 0.20 -0.40 18.47
CA MET A 147 -0.38 0.85 18.00
C MET A 147 -1.08 1.61 19.13
N THR A 148 -1.95 0.94 19.89
CA THR A 148 -2.65 1.55 21.03
C THR A 148 -1.66 2.03 22.10
N ALA A 149 -0.59 1.28 22.34
CA ALA A 149 0.46 1.69 23.27
C ALA A 149 1.25 2.93 22.82
N THR A 150 1.28 3.26 21.52
CA THR A 150 1.91 4.51 21.06
C THR A 150 1.16 5.73 21.61
N GLY A 151 -0.18 5.70 21.62
CA GLY A 151 -1.05 6.74 22.17
C GLY A 151 -0.97 8.09 21.45
N GLN A 152 -0.36 8.13 20.27
CA GLN A 152 -0.15 9.37 19.51
C GLN A 152 -1.16 9.44 18.35
N PRO A 153 -2.00 10.50 18.29
CA PRO A 153 -2.89 10.72 17.15
C PRO A 153 -2.11 10.85 15.85
N GLY A 154 -2.67 10.29 14.77
CA GLY A 154 -2.05 10.35 13.44
C GLY A 154 -0.93 9.34 13.20
N VAL A 155 -0.67 8.42 14.14
CA VAL A 155 0.26 7.31 13.92
C VAL A 155 -0.40 6.19 13.13
N ILE A 156 0.21 5.83 12.02
CA ILE A 156 -0.14 4.69 11.18
C ILE A 156 0.95 3.64 11.34
N LEU A 157 0.56 2.39 11.59
CA LEU A 157 1.49 1.26 11.54
C LEU A 157 1.27 0.49 10.25
N GLU A 158 2.35 0.03 9.63
CA GLU A 158 2.27 -0.90 8.52
C GLU A 158 3.20 -2.07 8.76
N LEU A 159 2.68 -3.28 8.64
CA LEU A 159 3.44 -4.52 8.58
C LEU A 159 3.58 -4.96 7.13
N VAL A 160 4.81 -4.97 6.62
CA VAL A 160 5.12 -5.50 5.29
C VAL A 160 5.86 -6.81 5.44
N THR A 161 5.43 -7.83 4.71
CA THR A 161 6.11 -9.12 4.60
C THR A 161 6.40 -9.42 3.13
N HIS A 162 7.67 -9.48 2.77
CA HIS A 162 8.14 -9.98 1.49
C HIS A 162 8.43 -11.48 1.59
N THR A 163 7.96 -12.24 0.62
CA THR A 163 8.15 -13.69 0.53
C THR A 163 8.63 -14.05 -0.87
N VAL A 164 9.68 -14.86 -0.93
CA VAL A 164 10.09 -15.55 -2.16
C VAL A 164 9.62 -16.99 -2.02
N PRO A 165 8.71 -17.47 -2.88
CA PRO A 165 8.21 -18.82 -2.76
C PRO A 165 9.35 -19.82 -2.96
N ALA A 166 9.13 -21.04 -2.50
CA ALA A 166 10.03 -22.14 -2.76
C ALA A 166 9.27 -23.28 -3.45
N PRO A 167 9.85 -23.91 -4.50
CA PRO A 167 11.13 -23.55 -5.10
C PRO A 167 11.06 -22.18 -5.80
N SER A 168 12.16 -21.40 -5.72
CA SER A 168 12.22 -20.09 -6.38
C SER A 168 11.92 -20.23 -7.86
N THR A 169 11.20 -19.26 -8.43
CA THR A 169 11.00 -19.16 -9.89
C THR A 169 12.32 -19.01 -10.65
N ASP A 170 13.42 -18.72 -9.95
CA ASP A 170 14.76 -18.69 -10.53
C ASP A 170 15.33 -20.05 -10.91
N LEU A 171 14.77 -21.12 -10.35
CA LEU A 171 15.13 -22.47 -10.74
C LEU A 171 14.41 -22.87 -12.04
N PRO A 172 15.11 -23.54 -12.97
CA PRO A 172 14.45 -24.18 -14.10
C PRO A 172 13.32 -25.11 -13.62
N PRO A 173 12.15 -25.16 -14.31
CA PRO A 173 11.01 -25.98 -13.88
C PRO A 173 11.33 -27.48 -13.67
N ALA A 174 12.33 -27.99 -14.39
CA ALA A 174 12.81 -29.38 -14.30
C ALA A 174 13.99 -29.57 -13.33
N SER A 175 14.32 -28.57 -12.49
CA SER A 175 15.45 -28.66 -11.56
C SER A 175 15.24 -29.78 -10.53
N PRO A 176 16.25 -30.67 -10.33
CA PRO A 176 16.22 -31.69 -9.29
C PRO A 176 15.98 -31.11 -7.88
N ALA A 177 16.47 -29.88 -7.62
CA ALA A 177 16.25 -29.18 -6.37
C ALA A 177 14.77 -28.81 -6.17
N GLY A 178 14.07 -28.37 -7.23
CA GLY A 178 12.64 -28.08 -7.18
C GLY A 178 11.75 -29.32 -7.10
N ALA A 179 12.21 -30.45 -7.65
CA ALA A 179 11.55 -31.75 -7.46
C ALA A 179 11.72 -32.27 -6.02
N SER A 180 12.95 -32.23 -5.49
CA SER A 180 13.27 -32.64 -4.12
C SER A 180 12.54 -31.81 -3.07
N TYR A 181 12.52 -30.48 -3.23
CA TYR A 181 11.79 -29.58 -2.33
C TYR A 181 10.30 -29.92 -2.26
N ARG A 182 9.65 -30.18 -3.40
CA ARG A 182 8.22 -30.59 -3.44
C ARG A 182 7.98 -31.96 -2.81
N GLN A 183 8.94 -32.88 -2.88
CA GLN A 183 8.84 -34.21 -2.27
C GLN A 183 8.98 -34.17 -0.75
N LEU A 184 9.77 -33.23 -0.20
CA LEU A 184 10.07 -33.15 1.23
C LEU A 184 9.00 -32.44 2.07
N LEU A 185 8.21 -31.53 1.49
CA LEU A 185 7.37 -30.61 2.26
C LEU A 185 5.88 -30.94 2.36
N GLY A 186 5.41 -32.01 1.72
CA GLY A 186 3.99 -32.40 1.80
C GLY A 186 3.04 -31.25 1.43
N SER A 187 2.06 -30.95 2.28
CA SER A 187 0.96 -30.01 2.00
C SER A 187 1.14 -28.56 2.51
N ALA A 188 2.30 -28.19 3.07
CA ALA A 188 2.53 -26.84 3.60
C ALA A 188 3.83 -26.22 3.02
N PRO A 189 3.73 -25.30 2.03
CA PRO A 189 4.92 -24.69 1.43
C PRO A 189 5.58 -23.72 2.40
N ILE A 190 6.90 -23.83 2.58
CA ILE A 190 7.70 -22.92 3.42
C ILE A 190 8.50 -21.98 2.50
N PRO A 191 8.27 -20.66 2.50
CA PRO A 191 9.00 -19.73 1.63
C PRO A 191 10.52 -19.92 1.71
N SER A 192 11.23 -19.74 0.59
CA SER A 192 12.71 -19.81 0.56
C SER A 192 13.33 -18.64 1.32
N HIS A 193 12.67 -17.49 1.26
CA HIS A 193 13.07 -16.28 1.95
C HIS A 193 11.84 -15.52 2.43
N ARG A 194 11.91 -14.99 3.64
CA ARG A 194 10.89 -14.13 4.24
C ARG A 194 11.57 -12.97 4.96
N GLU A 195 11.22 -11.75 4.58
CA GLU A 195 11.68 -10.51 5.23
C GLU A 195 10.44 -9.75 5.69
N SER A 196 10.37 -9.42 6.98
CA SER A 196 9.23 -8.68 7.56
C SER A 196 9.71 -7.40 8.22
N SER A 197 8.93 -6.34 8.11
CA SER A 197 9.25 -5.05 8.72
C SER A 197 7.98 -4.33 9.17
N ILE A 198 8.12 -3.48 10.18
CA ILE A 198 7.06 -2.59 10.65
C ILE A 198 7.50 -1.15 10.45
N SER A 199 6.80 -0.42 9.59
CA SER A 199 6.96 1.02 9.48
C SER A 199 6.02 1.74 10.42
N VAL A 200 6.54 2.78 11.07
CA VAL A 200 5.81 3.67 11.97
C VAL A 200 5.76 5.02 11.29
N ARG A 201 4.56 5.45 10.93
CA ARG A 201 4.33 6.67 10.14
C ARG A 201 3.54 7.69 10.94
N LEU A 202 3.99 8.93 10.90
CA LEU A 202 3.25 10.09 11.37
C LEU A 202 2.63 10.81 10.18
N ASP A 203 1.29 10.79 10.10
CA ASP A 203 0.53 11.41 9.02
C ASP A 203 0.63 12.94 9.06
N ALA A 204 1.05 13.54 7.95
CA ALA A 204 1.25 14.99 7.86
C ALA A 204 -0.04 15.78 8.07
N LYS A 205 -1.19 15.25 7.63
CA LYS A 205 -2.48 15.92 7.77
C LYS A 205 -2.93 15.92 9.22
N ALA A 206 -2.89 14.76 9.88
CA ALA A 206 -3.20 14.64 11.30
C ALA A 206 -2.26 15.51 12.16
N LEU A 207 -0.97 15.56 11.81
CA LEU A 207 -0.02 16.44 12.49
C LEU A 207 -0.38 17.92 12.27
N ALA A 208 -0.71 18.33 11.04
CA ALA A 208 -1.13 19.70 10.75
C ALA A 208 -2.39 20.11 11.53
N GLU A 209 -3.38 19.22 11.63
CA GLU A 209 -4.58 19.42 12.46
C GLU A 209 -4.18 19.64 13.94
N SER A 210 -3.28 18.83 14.48
CA SER A 210 -2.80 18.98 15.86
C SER A 210 -2.00 20.27 16.13
N VAL A 211 -1.29 20.79 15.11
CA VAL A 211 -0.53 22.05 15.19
C VAL A 211 -1.48 23.25 15.22
N LEU A 212 -2.58 23.19 14.46
CA LEU A 212 -3.65 24.20 14.51
C LEU A 212 -4.29 24.27 15.90
N ASP A 213 -4.42 23.12 16.56
CA ASP A 213 -4.87 23.04 17.95
C ASP A 213 -3.77 23.40 18.98
N HIS A 214 -2.60 23.84 18.51
CA HIS A 214 -1.42 24.21 19.30
C HIS A 214 -0.88 23.09 20.20
N THR A 215 -1.07 21.84 19.79
CA THR A 215 -0.64 20.65 20.55
C THR A 215 0.65 20.01 20.03
N ALA A 216 1.19 20.48 18.89
CA ALA A 216 2.39 19.92 18.27
C ALA A 216 3.22 20.97 17.51
N ASP A 217 4.51 20.66 17.28
CA ASP A 217 5.46 21.44 16.45
C ASP A 217 5.95 20.61 15.25
N LEU A 218 5.78 21.14 14.03
CA LEU A 218 6.19 20.51 12.79
C LEU A 218 7.71 20.29 12.70
N ASN A 219 8.51 21.17 13.30
CA ASN A 219 9.98 21.02 13.28
C ASN A 219 10.45 19.80 14.08
N SER A 220 9.59 19.30 14.99
CA SER A 220 9.85 18.12 15.80
C SER A 220 9.34 16.81 15.17
N ALA A 221 8.67 16.86 14.02
CA ALA A 221 7.99 15.69 13.42
C ALA A 221 8.94 14.50 13.19
N ALA A 222 10.14 14.76 12.67
CA ALA A 222 11.15 13.72 12.44
C ALA A 222 11.64 13.11 13.76
N ALA A 223 11.89 13.94 14.78
CA ALA A 223 12.32 13.50 16.10
C ALA A 223 11.22 12.70 16.84
N LEU A 224 9.96 13.13 16.72
CA LEU A 224 8.80 12.43 17.24
C LEU A 224 8.65 11.07 16.55
N THR A 225 8.73 11.03 15.22
CA THR A 225 8.67 9.78 14.45
C THR A 225 9.79 8.83 14.88
N ALA A 226 11.03 9.31 15.03
CA ALA A 226 12.14 8.49 15.53
C ALA A 226 11.88 7.94 16.95
N ALA A 227 11.32 8.76 17.84
CA ALA A 227 10.94 8.31 19.18
C ALA A 227 9.83 7.25 19.14
N LEU A 228 8.83 7.40 18.27
CA LEU A 228 7.75 6.44 18.09
C LEU A 228 8.24 5.11 17.48
N THR A 229 9.17 5.17 16.52
CA THR A 229 9.83 3.98 15.94
C THR A 229 10.58 3.20 17.01
N ARG A 230 11.40 3.86 17.84
CA ARG A 230 12.10 3.22 18.97
C ARG A 230 11.14 2.68 20.03
N LYS A 231 10.05 3.41 20.33
CA LYS A 231 9.00 2.96 21.25
C LYS A 231 8.32 1.70 20.72
N THR A 232 8.02 1.64 19.43
CA THR A 232 7.45 0.48 18.74
C THR A 232 8.40 -0.72 18.82
N ALA A 233 9.68 -0.54 18.49
CA ALA A 233 10.68 -1.61 18.63
C ALA A 233 10.78 -2.13 20.08
N THR A 234 10.67 -1.24 21.06
CA THR A 234 10.66 -1.62 22.49
C THR A 234 9.39 -2.37 22.89
N ALA A 235 8.22 -1.97 22.38
CA ALA A 235 6.97 -2.66 22.63
C ALA A 235 6.98 -4.08 22.03
N LEU A 236 7.43 -4.23 20.78
CA LEU A 236 7.58 -5.52 20.11
C LEU A 236 8.51 -6.46 20.89
N ARG A 237 9.67 -5.96 21.34
CA ARG A 237 10.60 -6.73 22.17
C ARG A 237 9.98 -7.20 23.49
N ARG A 238 9.12 -6.40 24.12
CA ARG A 238 8.38 -6.81 25.34
C ARG A 238 7.37 -7.93 25.06
N LEU A 239 6.87 -8.00 23.83
CA LEU A 239 5.99 -9.08 23.35
C LEU A 239 6.79 -10.31 22.85
N GLY A 240 8.12 -10.32 23.00
CA GLY A 240 8.97 -11.42 22.54
C GLY A 240 9.23 -11.42 21.02
N ILE A 241 8.93 -10.32 20.33
CA ILE A 241 9.14 -10.16 18.89
C ILE A 241 10.45 -9.38 18.69
N PRO A 242 11.56 -10.04 18.34
CA PRO A 242 12.83 -9.36 18.11
C PRO A 242 12.76 -8.51 16.84
N GLY A 243 13.27 -7.28 16.94
CA GLY A 243 13.39 -6.36 15.82
C GLY A 243 14.37 -5.24 16.12
N ARG A 244 14.90 -4.62 15.07
CA ARG A 244 15.87 -3.53 15.14
C ARG A 244 15.36 -2.32 14.37
N VAL A 245 15.62 -1.13 14.91
CA VAL A 245 15.37 0.12 14.19
C VAL A 245 16.45 0.27 13.11
N LEU A 246 16.07 0.77 11.94
CA LEU A 246 16.99 1.02 10.83
C LEU A 246 17.57 2.44 10.90
N ASP A 247 18.83 2.59 10.52
CA ASP A 247 19.42 3.89 10.17
C ASP A 247 19.00 4.33 8.74
N ALA A 248 19.45 5.50 8.27
CA ALA A 248 19.05 6.05 6.98
C ALA A 248 19.57 5.22 5.79
N GLU A 249 20.76 4.64 5.89
CA GLU A 249 21.36 3.82 4.84
C GLU A 249 20.59 2.51 4.70
N GLU A 250 20.37 1.82 5.82
CA GLU A 250 19.62 0.57 5.90
C GLU A 250 18.14 0.76 5.48
N LEU A 251 17.55 1.91 5.82
CA LEU A 251 16.21 2.27 5.38
C LEU A 251 16.15 2.45 3.86
N LEU A 252 17.13 3.16 3.27
CA LEU A 252 17.21 3.33 1.83
C LEU A 252 17.39 1.98 1.12
N GLU A 253 18.26 1.11 1.63
CA GLU A 253 18.47 -0.24 1.10
C GLU A 253 17.20 -1.09 1.18
N LEU A 254 16.49 -1.04 2.31
CA LEU A 254 15.23 -1.77 2.47
C LEU A 254 14.18 -1.27 1.47
N LEU A 255 14.03 0.04 1.29
CA LEU A 255 13.11 0.60 0.30
C LEU A 255 13.51 0.21 -1.13
N ALA A 256 14.82 0.20 -1.43
CA ALA A 256 15.34 -0.22 -2.73
C ALA A 256 15.00 -1.69 -3.03
N ARG A 257 15.25 -2.60 -2.07
CA ARG A 257 14.84 -4.02 -2.17
C ARG A 257 13.34 -4.17 -2.29
N SER A 258 12.59 -3.45 -1.47
CA SER A 258 11.12 -3.51 -1.44
C SER A 258 10.48 -3.02 -2.74
N CYS A 259 11.09 -2.10 -3.46
CA CYS A 259 10.60 -1.60 -4.76
C CYS A 259 11.31 -2.23 -5.97
N ASP A 260 12.23 -3.17 -5.75
CA ASP A 260 13.08 -3.80 -6.77
C ASP A 260 13.88 -2.80 -7.63
N VAL A 261 14.45 -1.78 -6.98
CA VAL A 261 15.25 -0.70 -7.58
C VAL A 261 16.70 -0.69 -7.06
N GLU A 262 17.22 -1.85 -6.68
CA GLU A 262 18.62 -2.02 -6.30
C GLU A 262 19.57 -1.73 -7.47
N PRO A 263 20.84 -1.34 -7.22
CA PRO A 263 21.79 -0.98 -8.27
C PRO A 263 21.92 -2.01 -9.39
N ALA A 264 21.98 -3.31 -9.06
CA ALA A 264 22.07 -4.38 -10.03
C ALA A 264 20.81 -4.43 -10.93
N SER A 265 19.62 -4.36 -10.32
CA SER A 265 18.34 -4.33 -11.06
C SER A 265 18.25 -3.11 -11.99
N LEU A 266 18.74 -1.95 -11.55
CA LEU A 266 18.72 -0.72 -12.36
C LEU A 266 19.72 -0.76 -13.53
N ALA A 267 20.85 -1.45 -13.38
CA ALA A 267 21.87 -1.57 -14.42
C ALA A 267 21.46 -2.51 -15.56
N ASP A 268 20.74 -3.59 -15.22
CA ASP A 268 20.39 -4.66 -16.18
C ASP A 268 19.05 -4.42 -16.91
N GLY A 269 18.23 -3.48 -16.42
CA GLY A 269 16.85 -3.28 -16.86
C GLY A 269 16.60 -2.06 -17.75
N PRO A 270 15.43 -1.96 -18.42
CA PRO A 270 15.02 -0.77 -19.18
C PRO A 270 14.70 0.46 -18.30
N GLY A 271 15.03 0.42 -17.01
CA GLY A 271 14.61 1.39 -16.00
C GLY A 271 13.21 1.12 -15.44
N VAL A 272 12.76 2.00 -14.55
CA VAL A 272 11.45 1.91 -13.90
C VAL A 272 10.34 2.54 -14.76
N ASP A 273 9.19 1.88 -14.88
CA ASP A 273 8.03 2.41 -15.60
C ASP A 273 6.69 1.97 -15.00
N GLU A 274 5.68 2.81 -15.14
CA GLU A 274 4.30 2.50 -14.75
C GLU A 274 3.45 2.35 -16.00
N GLY A 275 3.00 1.13 -16.24
CA GLY A 275 1.87 0.86 -17.12
C GLY A 275 0.55 1.07 -16.39
N TRP A 276 -0.57 0.95 -17.11
CA TRP A 276 -1.89 1.04 -16.49
C TRP A 276 -2.15 -0.10 -15.50
N THR A 277 -1.77 -1.33 -15.85
CA THR A 277 -2.09 -2.54 -15.08
C THR A 277 -0.92 -3.07 -14.25
N HIS A 278 0.27 -2.49 -14.41
CA HIS A 278 1.48 -2.99 -13.76
C HIS A 278 2.52 -1.88 -13.54
N TRP A 279 3.42 -2.12 -12.61
CA TRP A 279 4.66 -1.37 -12.42
C TRP A 279 5.84 -2.24 -12.85
N ARG A 280 6.69 -1.75 -13.75
CA ARG A 280 7.94 -2.42 -14.15
C ARG A 280 9.06 -1.83 -13.30
N SER A 281 9.72 -2.69 -12.55
CA SER A 281 11.03 -2.41 -11.99
C SER A 281 12.11 -2.80 -13.02
N GLY A 282 13.38 -2.78 -12.60
CA GLY A 282 14.49 -3.14 -13.49
C GLY A 282 14.36 -4.56 -14.08
N ARG A 283 13.99 -5.54 -13.26
CA ARG A 283 13.94 -6.97 -13.65
C ARG A 283 12.57 -7.63 -13.55
N LEU A 284 11.63 -7.06 -12.80
CA LEU A 284 10.32 -7.67 -12.53
C LEU A 284 9.15 -6.78 -12.98
N VAL A 285 8.01 -7.42 -13.19
CA VAL A 285 6.73 -6.77 -13.40
C VAL A 285 5.86 -7.02 -12.19
N HIS A 286 5.48 -5.92 -11.54
CA HIS A 286 4.72 -5.86 -10.30
C HIS A 286 3.26 -5.55 -10.58
N ARG A 287 2.37 -6.22 -9.86
CA ARG A 287 0.95 -5.92 -9.83
C ARG A 287 0.43 -5.98 -8.41
N THR A 288 -0.17 -4.89 -7.97
CA THR A 288 -0.70 -4.70 -6.62
C THR A 288 -2.22 -4.73 -6.63
N TYR A 289 -2.76 -5.38 -5.61
CA TYR A 289 -4.17 -5.59 -5.37
C TYR A 289 -4.54 -5.05 -3.98
N TRP A 290 -5.69 -4.41 -3.89
CA TRP A 290 -6.37 -4.10 -2.65
C TRP A 290 -7.21 -5.31 -2.24
N LEU A 291 -7.15 -5.74 -0.98
CA LEU A 291 -8.05 -6.75 -0.43
C LEU A 291 -9.33 -6.07 0.10
N GLU A 292 -10.40 -6.14 -0.69
CA GLU A 292 -11.65 -5.38 -0.46
C GLU A 292 -12.48 -5.97 0.67
N THR A 293 -12.56 -7.29 0.66
CA THR A 293 -13.22 -8.09 1.67
C THR A 293 -12.26 -9.19 2.09
N TRP A 294 -12.33 -9.56 3.35
CA TRP A 294 -11.59 -10.67 3.93
C TRP A 294 -12.44 -11.31 5.02
N PRO A 295 -12.14 -12.57 5.40
CA PRO A 295 -12.87 -13.25 6.46
C PRO A 295 -12.90 -12.44 7.76
N ASN A 296 -14.06 -12.39 8.41
CA ASN A 296 -14.27 -11.53 9.59
C ASN A 296 -13.60 -12.07 10.87
N SER A 297 -13.06 -13.30 10.85
CA SER A 297 -12.36 -13.88 12.00
C SER A 297 -10.84 -13.77 11.86
N VAL A 298 -10.17 -13.35 12.93
CA VAL A 298 -8.70 -13.25 12.96
C VAL A 298 -8.02 -14.59 12.67
N THR A 299 -8.66 -15.69 13.05
CA THR A 299 -8.22 -17.06 12.77
C THR A 299 -8.24 -17.44 11.30
N GLU A 300 -9.12 -16.83 10.49
CA GLU A 300 -9.24 -17.12 9.05
C GLU A 300 -8.38 -16.19 8.17
N ILE A 301 -7.93 -15.05 8.72
CA ILE A 301 -7.03 -14.11 8.03
C ILE A 301 -5.61 -14.71 7.86
N GLY A 302 -5.12 -15.44 8.86
CA GLY A 302 -3.80 -16.10 8.82
C GLY A 302 -3.62 -17.02 7.60
N PRO A 303 -4.54 -17.97 7.35
CA PRO A 303 -4.54 -18.81 6.16
C PRO A 303 -4.54 -18.06 4.83
N LEU A 304 -5.24 -16.92 4.72
CA LEU A 304 -5.25 -16.10 3.51
C LEU A 304 -3.86 -15.53 3.20
N PHE A 305 -3.17 -14.98 4.20
CA PHE A 305 -1.82 -14.46 4.01
C PHE A 305 -0.77 -15.55 3.85
N ALA A 306 -0.94 -16.69 4.54
CA ALA A 306 -0.12 -17.87 4.33
C ALA A 306 -0.26 -18.37 2.87
N TRP A 307 -1.48 -18.42 2.34
CA TRP A 307 -1.70 -18.78 0.94
C TRP A 307 -1.09 -17.75 -0.02
N ALA A 308 -1.25 -16.44 0.24
CA ALA A 308 -0.65 -15.40 -0.59
C ALA A 308 0.88 -15.54 -0.68
N ALA A 309 1.54 -15.87 0.43
CA ALA A 309 2.97 -16.15 0.50
C ALA A 309 3.43 -17.35 -0.35
N THR A 310 2.49 -18.19 -0.82
CA THR A 310 2.74 -19.36 -1.66
C THR A 310 2.33 -19.18 -3.12
N ALA A 311 1.84 -18.00 -3.50
CA ALA A 311 1.49 -17.69 -4.88
C ALA A 311 2.71 -17.91 -5.81
N PRO A 312 2.52 -18.45 -7.03
CA PRO A 312 3.62 -18.76 -7.95
C PRO A 312 4.13 -17.50 -8.65
N ALA A 313 4.70 -16.59 -7.87
CA ALA A 313 5.33 -15.34 -8.29
C ALA A 313 6.83 -15.38 -7.98
N ALA A 314 7.62 -14.49 -8.58
CA ALA A 314 9.04 -14.34 -8.20
C ALA A 314 9.18 -13.78 -6.78
N GLN A 315 8.26 -12.92 -6.38
CA GLN A 315 8.14 -12.41 -5.02
C GLN A 315 6.67 -12.05 -4.76
N THR A 316 6.17 -12.40 -3.57
CA THR A 316 4.89 -11.91 -3.06
C THR A 316 5.12 -11.00 -1.88
N THR A 317 4.44 -9.86 -1.88
CA THR A 317 4.42 -8.90 -0.77
C THR A 317 3.01 -8.83 -0.21
N VAL A 318 2.89 -8.92 1.11
CA VAL A 318 1.66 -8.62 1.85
C VAL A 318 1.93 -7.42 2.72
N ALA A 319 1.09 -6.38 2.61
CA ALA A 319 1.17 -5.19 3.43
C ALA A 319 -0.14 -5.00 4.21
N LEU A 320 -0.04 -4.83 5.52
CA LEU A 320 -1.16 -4.56 6.43
C LEU A 320 -0.97 -3.20 7.06
N ILE A 321 -1.87 -2.27 6.77
CA ILE A 321 -1.81 -0.88 7.26
C ILE A 321 -2.92 -0.66 8.28
N LEU A 322 -2.54 -0.25 9.48
CA LEU A 322 -3.41 0.00 10.62
C LEU A 322 -3.44 1.51 10.88
N ASP A 323 -4.64 2.06 10.91
CA ASP A 323 -4.90 3.48 11.05
C ASP A 323 -5.96 3.70 12.15
N PRO A 324 -5.60 4.30 13.29
CA PRO A 324 -6.52 4.50 14.40
C PRO A 324 -7.60 5.52 14.04
N LYS A 325 -8.87 5.15 14.29
CA LYS A 325 -10.07 5.95 14.00
C LYS A 325 -10.93 6.05 15.26
N GLY A 326 -10.56 6.97 16.17
CA GLY A 326 -11.21 7.06 17.48
C GLY A 326 -10.90 5.81 18.30
N ASP A 327 -11.95 5.09 18.72
CA ASP A 327 -11.82 3.83 19.46
C ASP A 327 -11.63 2.60 18.55
N ASP A 328 -11.85 2.75 17.24
CA ASP A 328 -11.72 1.68 16.25
C ASP A 328 -10.35 1.71 15.56
N VAL A 329 -9.91 0.56 15.05
CA VAL A 329 -8.72 0.44 14.21
C VAL A 329 -9.13 0.08 12.78
N ALA A 330 -8.90 1.00 11.85
CA ALA A 330 -9.09 0.71 10.43
C ALA A 330 -7.89 -0.09 9.92
N VAL A 331 -8.14 -1.31 9.45
CA VAL A 331 -7.14 -2.14 8.79
C VAL A 331 -7.34 -2.07 7.28
N ARG A 332 -6.26 -1.95 6.52
CA ARG A 332 -6.19 -2.11 5.06
C ARG A 332 -5.15 -3.17 4.73
N ALA A 333 -5.42 -4.00 3.73
CA ALA A 333 -4.51 -5.04 3.31
C ALA A 333 -4.27 -5.00 1.79
N PHE A 334 -3.03 -5.19 1.40
CA PHE A 334 -2.61 -5.22 0.01
C PHE A 334 -1.79 -6.48 -0.25
N ILE A 335 -1.95 -7.02 -1.45
CA ILE A 335 -1.13 -8.11 -1.96
C ILE A 335 -0.47 -7.61 -3.23
N ARG A 336 0.86 -7.71 -3.34
CA ARG A 336 1.61 -7.38 -4.55
C ARG A 336 2.37 -8.61 -5.02
N LEU A 337 2.16 -8.96 -6.29
CA LEU A 337 2.92 -10.01 -6.97
C LEU A 337 3.96 -9.36 -7.87
N ALA A 338 5.20 -9.85 -7.79
CA ALA A 338 6.26 -9.53 -8.72
C ALA A 338 6.58 -10.78 -9.54
N THR A 339 6.62 -10.63 -10.86
CA THR A 339 6.81 -11.73 -11.81
C THR A 339 7.89 -11.38 -12.82
N ARG A 340 8.38 -12.38 -13.53
CA ARG A 340 9.28 -12.13 -14.63
C ARG A 340 8.53 -11.55 -15.83
N PRO A 341 9.18 -10.73 -16.68
CA PRO A 341 8.53 -10.13 -17.85
C PRO A 341 7.91 -11.10 -18.85
N ASP A 342 8.38 -12.35 -18.90
CA ASP A 342 7.91 -13.43 -19.77
C ASP A 342 6.74 -14.23 -19.18
N THR A 343 6.36 -13.96 -17.93
CA THR A 343 5.25 -14.64 -17.24
C THR A 343 3.91 -14.16 -17.80
N ASP A 344 2.97 -15.09 -18.03
CA ASP A 344 1.57 -14.75 -18.33
C ASP A 344 0.88 -14.19 -17.08
N LEU A 345 0.93 -12.85 -16.96
CA LEU A 345 0.33 -12.10 -15.87
C LEU A 345 -1.18 -12.33 -15.74
N ASP A 346 -1.90 -12.50 -16.84
CA ASP A 346 -3.36 -12.68 -16.81
C ASP A 346 -3.73 -14.06 -16.30
N ALA A 347 -2.94 -15.09 -16.63
CA ALA A 347 -3.10 -16.42 -16.04
C ALA A 347 -2.82 -16.41 -14.53
N LEU A 348 -1.75 -15.74 -14.10
CA LEU A 348 -1.41 -15.63 -12.69
C LEU A 348 -2.48 -14.85 -11.91
N ASP A 349 -2.98 -13.76 -12.49
CA ASP A 349 -4.06 -12.96 -11.91
C ASP A 349 -5.31 -13.83 -11.66
N ARG A 350 -5.74 -14.63 -12.65
CA ARG A 350 -6.86 -15.56 -12.46
C ARG A 350 -6.63 -16.55 -11.33
N VAL A 351 -5.42 -17.12 -11.21
CA VAL A 351 -5.08 -18.04 -10.12
C VAL A 351 -5.12 -17.32 -8.78
N LEU A 352 -4.63 -16.08 -8.72
CA LEU A 352 -4.60 -15.29 -7.50
C LEU A 352 -6.01 -14.95 -7.02
N LEU A 353 -6.80 -14.33 -7.90
CA LEU A 353 -8.18 -13.91 -7.60
C LEU A 353 -9.02 -15.11 -7.16
N GLU A 354 -8.86 -16.25 -7.84
CA GLU A 354 -9.59 -17.47 -7.51
C GLU A 354 -9.19 -18.03 -6.14
N GLY A 355 -7.91 -18.04 -5.81
CA GLY A 355 -7.45 -18.56 -4.52
C GLY A 355 -7.86 -17.69 -3.35
N VAL A 356 -7.80 -16.35 -3.48
CA VAL A 356 -8.33 -15.44 -2.45
C VAL A 356 -9.83 -15.61 -2.27
N ARG A 357 -10.58 -15.76 -3.37
CA ARG A 357 -12.02 -16.01 -3.32
C ARG A 357 -12.37 -17.29 -2.57
N ARG A 358 -11.62 -18.37 -2.77
CA ARG A 358 -11.80 -19.63 -2.01
C ARG A 358 -11.49 -19.46 -0.53
N ALA A 359 -10.57 -18.57 -0.18
CA ALA A 359 -10.25 -18.20 1.19
C ALA A 359 -11.22 -17.16 1.78
N GLY A 360 -12.31 -16.80 1.08
CA GLY A 360 -13.36 -15.92 1.59
C GLY A 360 -13.03 -14.42 1.50
N GLY A 361 -12.08 -14.02 0.66
CA GLY A 361 -11.78 -12.62 0.38
C GLY A 361 -12.01 -12.22 -1.07
N GLU A 362 -11.93 -10.92 -1.35
CA GLU A 362 -11.99 -10.37 -2.70
C GLU A 362 -10.82 -9.41 -2.93
N LEU A 363 -10.14 -9.58 -4.06
CA LEU A 363 -9.07 -8.69 -4.51
C LEU A 363 -9.56 -7.77 -5.62
N ARG A 364 -9.16 -6.51 -5.55
CA ARG A 364 -9.31 -5.55 -6.64
C ARG A 364 -7.94 -5.07 -7.13
N PRO A 365 -7.60 -5.23 -8.42
CA PRO A 365 -6.35 -4.70 -8.96
C PRO A 365 -6.36 -3.18 -8.92
N LEU A 366 -5.22 -2.58 -8.58
CA LEU A 366 -5.03 -1.12 -8.50
C LEU A 366 -4.60 -0.50 -9.84
N ASP A 367 -5.35 -0.84 -10.90
CA ASP A 367 -5.09 -0.31 -12.23
C ASP A 367 -5.14 1.24 -12.24
N GLY A 368 -4.14 1.84 -12.88
CA GLY A 368 -3.86 3.29 -12.91
C GLY A 368 -3.03 3.80 -11.73
N GLU A 369 -2.83 2.99 -10.69
CA GLU A 369 -2.19 3.36 -9.42
C GLU A 369 -1.02 2.43 -9.05
N GLN A 370 -0.47 1.67 -10.01
CA GLN A 370 0.48 0.60 -9.72
C GLN A 370 1.83 1.09 -9.19
N GLY A 371 2.30 2.26 -9.61
CA GLY A 371 3.51 2.88 -9.05
C GLY A 371 3.32 3.28 -7.59
N PRO A 372 2.34 4.15 -7.28
CA PRO A 372 1.93 4.47 -5.91
C PRO A 372 1.64 3.25 -5.04
N ALA A 373 0.96 2.24 -5.56
CA ALA A 373 0.64 1.02 -4.85
C ALA A 373 1.89 0.15 -4.58
N THR A 374 2.89 0.19 -5.46
CA THR A 374 4.19 -0.45 -5.22
C THR A 374 4.90 0.23 -4.04
N TYR A 375 4.89 1.57 -3.99
CA TYR A 375 5.47 2.33 -2.88
C TYR A 375 4.69 2.11 -1.57
N ALA A 376 3.35 2.11 -1.63
CA ALA A 376 2.47 1.86 -0.48
C ALA A 376 2.44 0.40 0.01
N THR A 377 3.18 -0.49 -0.67
CA THR A 377 3.44 -1.87 -0.22
C THR A 377 4.92 -2.09 0.09
N ALA A 378 5.73 -1.04 0.01
CA ALA A 378 7.04 -0.99 0.64
C ALA A 378 6.90 -0.44 2.08
N PRO A 379 7.87 -0.66 2.98
CA PRO A 379 7.81 -0.26 4.39
C PRO A 379 7.79 1.27 4.59
N THR A 380 6.63 1.89 4.36
CA THR A 380 6.45 3.35 4.24
C THR A 380 5.34 3.90 5.14
N GLY A 381 4.54 3.04 5.75
CA GLY A 381 3.27 3.35 6.39
C GLY A 381 2.12 3.55 5.40
N GLY A 382 2.22 2.98 4.19
CA GLY A 382 1.17 3.03 3.16
C GLY A 382 1.06 4.32 2.34
N GLY A 383 2.12 5.13 2.24
CA GLY A 383 2.21 6.28 1.31
C GLY A 383 2.68 5.82 -0.08
N ALA A 384 2.36 6.44 -1.22
CA ALA A 384 2.06 7.84 -1.52
C ALA A 384 0.77 7.94 -2.35
N GLY A 385 -0.32 8.37 -1.72
CA GLY A 385 -1.63 8.59 -2.34
C GLY A 385 -2.24 9.89 -1.85
#